data_AF-A0A2A2HUW8-F1
#
_entry.id   AF-A0A2A2HUW8-F1
#
_cell.length_a   1.000
_cell.length_b   1.000
_cell.length_c   1.000
_cell.angle_alpha   90.00
_cell.angle_beta   90.00
_cell.angle_gamma   90.00
#
_symmetry.space_group_name_H-M   'P 1'
#
loop_
_entity.id
_entity.type
_entity.pdbx_description
1 polymer ?
#
loop_
_entity_poly.entity_id
_entity_poly.type
_entity_poly.pdbx_seq_one_letter_code
_entity_poly.pdbx_strand_id
1 'polypeptide(L)'
;MKALVIIDMTNDFVYETYEYARTLYEGKLVAPMAKEIVDKIARLIIKVVKGGTVSVIRIPKDHLNAFMNPELELKAAELGIDEVFVTGLVEEVCIYINSLGFLERGFRTNIVKGCTAPFDEEKGREAFSELTECGAKMVDDIPDDIKVILLLEDEHNENSEEIKSGDWPPHNMKGTPGAMTVKTIRDVLEERL
;
A
#
# COMPACT_ATOMS: atom_id res chain seq x y z
N MET A 1 -2.23 -16.25 10.27
CA MET A 1 -2.04 -14.94 10.95
C MET A 1 -2.57 -13.85 10.03
N LYS A 2 -3.13 -12.77 10.59
CA LYS A 2 -3.74 -11.69 9.79
C LYS A 2 -2.82 -10.48 9.67
N ALA A 3 -2.76 -9.93 8.47
CA ALA A 3 -1.96 -8.75 8.16
C ALA A 3 -2.82 -7.60 7.59
N LEU A 4 -2.53 -6.38 8.03
CA LEU A 4 -2.95 -5.16 7.35
C LEU A 4 -1.90 -4.84 6.28
N VAL A 5 -2.30 -4.72 5.03
CA VAL A 5 -1.42 -4.39 3.89
C VAL A 5 -1.71 -2.96 3.48
N ILE A 6 -0.66 -2.15 3.37
CA ILE A 6 -0.72 -0.75 2.96
C ILE A 6 0.17 -0.60 1.72
N ILE A 7 -0.44 -0.26 0.59
CA ILE A 7 0.23 -0.20 -0.71
C ILE A 7 0.45 1.25 -1.12
N ASP A 8 1.68 1.62 -1.45
CA ASP A 8 2.07 2.89 -2.09
C ASP A 8 1.52 4.17 -1.43
N MET A 9 1.40 4.16 -0.10
CA MET A 9 1.07 5.36 0.67
C MET A 9 2.31 6.24 0.90
N THR A 10 3.03 6.56 -0.17
CA THR A 10 4.25 7.39 -0.17
C THR A 10 3.93 8.85 -0.53
N ASN A 11 4.89 9.75 -0.32
CA ASN A 11 4.67 11.18 -0.55
C ASN A 11 4.35 11.51 -2.02
N ASP A 12 5.03 10.88 -2.98
CA ASP A 12 4.81 11.17 -4.41
C ASP A 12 3.42 10.74 -4.90
N PHE A 13 2.85 9.70 -4.29
CA PHE A 13 1.49 9.27 -4.56
C PHE A 13 0.44 10.17 -3.90
N VAL A 14 0.68 10.56 -2.65
CA VAL A 14 -0.35 11.17 -1.81
C VAL A 14 -0.48 12.69 -2.00
N TYR A 15 0.63 13.40 -2.24
CA TYR A 15 0.66 14.86 -2.17
C TYR A 15 0.99 15.50 -3.50
N GLU A 16 0.19 16.48 -3.94
CA GLU A 16 0.55 17.38 -5.06
C GLU A 16 1.89 18.09 -4.84
N THR A 17 2.09 18.57 -3.61
CA THR A 17 3.33 19.17 -3.12
C THR A 17 3.49 18.87 -1.64
N TYR A 18 4.73 18.76 -1.18
CA TYR A 18 5.06 18.51 0.22
C TYR A 18 6.41 19.11 0.60
N GLU A 19 6.55 19.54 1.85
CA GLU A 19 7.81 20.09 2.36
C GLU A 19 8.62 19.01 3.07
N TYR A 20 9.91 18.91 2.73
CA TYR A 20 10.87 18.08 3.45
C TYR A 20 12.20 18.85 3.60
N ALA A 21 12.72 18.89 4.83
CA ALA A 21 13.95 19.63 5.16
C ALA A 21 13.97 21.08 4.61
N ARG A 22 12.85 21.81 4.74
CA ARG A 22 12.64 23.19 4.26
C ARG A 22 12.72 23.36 2.74
N THR A 23 12.60 22.26 1.99
CA THR A 23 12.53 22.25 0.53
C THR A 23 11.15 21.76 0.12
N LEU A 24 10.53 22.44 -0.85
CA LEU A 24 9.25 22.05 -1.42
C LEU A 24 9.50 21.04 -2.56
N TYR A 25 8.79 19.92 -2.50
CA TYR A 25 8.78 18.85 -3.51
C TYR A 25 7.40 18.80 -4.15
N GLU A 26 7.32 18.25 -5.36
CA GLU A 26 6.06 17.93 -6.04
C GLU A 26 5.85 16.41 -6.03
N GLY A 27 4.65 15.94 -5.68
CA GLY A 27 4.20 14.58 -5.95
C GLY A 27 2.99 14.69 -6.87
N LYS A 28 2.87 13.91 -7.95
CA LYS A 28 1.85 14.21 -8.98
C LYS A 28 1.20 12.96 -9.52
N LEU A 29 0.83 12.04 -8.63
CA LEU A 29 0.15 10.82 -9.04
C LEU A 29 -1.34 10.84 -8.65
N VAL A 30 -1.71 10.67 -7.38
CA VAL A 30 -3.12 10.31 -7.00
C VAL A 30 -3.81 11.36 -6.11
N ALA A 31 -3.19 12.52 -5.90
CA ALA A 31 -3.84 13.61 -5.20
C ALA A 31 -4.99 14.21 -6.05
N PRO A 32 -6.10 14.69 -5.43
CA PRO A 32 -6.36 14.80 -3.99
C PRO A 32 -6.96 13.55 -3.35
N MET A 33 -7.43 12.56 -4.13
CA MET A 33 -8.16 11.40 -3.62
C MET A 33 -7.36 10.61 -2.58
N ALA A 34 -6.06 10.46 -2.81
CA ALA A 34 -5.14 9.87 -1.85
C ALA A 34 -5.17 10.57 -0.48
N LYS A 35 -5.23 11.90 -0.43
CA LYS A 35 -5.28 12.66 0.84
C LYS A 35 -6.51 12.31 1.66
N GLU A 36 -7.65 12.04 1.02
CA GLU A 36 -8.91 11.73 1.71
C GLU A 36 -8.91 10.37 2.41
N ILE A 37 -8.02 9.45 2.00
CA ILE A 37 -7.92 8.11 2.57
C ILE A 37 -6.79 7.96 3.60
N VAL A 38 -5.79 8.86 3.63
CA VAL A 38 -4.66 8.82 4.58
C VAL A 38 -5.15 8.69 6.02
N ASP A 39 -6.07 9.55 6.45
CA ASP A 39 -6.56 9.58 7.83
C ASP A 39 -7.38 8.33 8.18
N LYS A 40 -8.04 7.71 7.18
CA LYS A 40 -8.76 6.46 7.38
C LYS A 40 -7.78 5.31 7.61
N ILE A 41 -6.73 5.20 6.80
CA ILE A 41 -5.66 4.21 6.96
C ILE A 41 -4.93 4.43 8.30
N ALA A 42 -4.62 5.67 8.66
CA ALA A 42 -4.01 6.00 9.94
C ALA A 42 -4.87 5.52 11.14
N ARG A 43 -6.20 5.67 11.07
CA ARG A 43 -7.12 5.14 12.10
C ARG A 43 -7.07 3.61 12.20
N LEU A 44 -6.95 2.91 11.07
CA LEU A 44 -6.79 1.45 11.07
C LEU A 44 -5.47 1.05 11.73
N ILE A 45 -4.37 1.74 11.44
CA ILE A 45 -3.07 1.49 12.08
C ILE A 45 -3.17 1.71 13.58
N ILE A 46 -3.77 2.82 14.03
CA ILE A 46 -3.99 3.12 15.46
C ILE A 46 -4.77 1.98 16.13
N LYS A 47 -5.81 1.46 15.49
CA LYS A 47 -6.59 0.31 15.97
C LYS A 47 -5.69 -0.92 16.14
N VAL A 48 -4.87 -1.23 15.14
CA VAL A 48 -3.96 -2.39 15.15
C VAL A 48 -2.89 -2.27 16.24
N VAL A 49 -2.20 -1.13 16.34
CA VAL A 49 -1.11 -0.95 17.32
C VAL A 49 -1.61 -0.93 18.77
N LYS A 50 -2.82 -0.37 19.02
CA LYS A 50 -3.46 -0.43 20.34
C LYS A 50 -3.93 -1.82 20.73
N GLY A 51 -4.11 -2.72 19.75
CA GLY A 51 -4.48 -4.12 19.96
C GLY A 51 -3.35 -5.01 20.49
N GLY A 52 -2.12 -4.47 20.62
CA GLY A 52 -0.99 -5.14 21.25
C GLY A 52 0.26 -5.15 20.37
N THR A 53 1.16 -6.12 20.62
CA THR A 53 2.41 -6.23 19.86
C THR A 53 2.15 -6.57 18.40
N VAL A 54 2.68 -5.72 17.51
CA VAL A 54 2.54 -5.82 16.05
C VAL A 54 3.92 -5.75 15.41
N SER A 55 4.13 -6.60 14.40
CA SER A 55 5.30 -6.54 13.52
C SER A 55 5.02 -5.61 12.36
N VAL A 56 5.92 -4.67 12.09
CA VAL A 56 5.82 -3.78 10.92
C VAL A 56 6.95 -4.15 9.97
N ILE A 57 6.61 -4.51 8.75
CA ILE A 57 7.55 -4.95 7.72
C ILE A 57 7.35 -4.08 6.49
N ARG A 58 8.45 -3.58 5.94
CA ARG A 58 8.48 -2.84 4.69
C ARG A 58 9.11 -3.71 3.62
N ILE A 59 8.39 -3.89 2.52
CA ILE A 59 8.87 -4.55 1.32
C ILE A 59 8.93 -3.49 0.22
N PRO A 60 10.13 -3.05 -0.20
CA PRO A 60 10.24 -2.17 -1.34
C PRO A 60 9.85 -2.94 -2.61
N LYS A 61 9.13 -2.29 -3.52
CA LYS A 61 8.89 -2.78 -4.86
C LYS A 61 9.41 -1.79 -5.89
N ASP A 62 9.92 -2.29 -6.99
CA ASP A 62 10.31 -1.52 -8.18
C ASP A 62 9.54 -1.99 -9.43
N HIS A 63 8.50 -2.79 -9.17
CA HIS A 63 7.52 -3.35 -10.09
C HIS A 63 6.14 -3.22 -9.46
N LEU A 64 5.08 -3.14 -10.28
CA LEU A 64 3.69 -3.10 -9.83
C LEU A 64 3.35 -4.25 -8.87
N ASN A 65 3.87 -5.45 -9.16
CA ASN A 65 3.65 -6.65 -8.34
C ASN A 65 4.75 -6.78 -7.27
N ALA A 66 4.39 -6.59 -6.01
CA ALA A 66 5.31 -6.69 -4.87
C ALA A 66 5.89 -8.11 -4.68
N PHE A 67 5.26 -9.14 -5.24
CA PHE A 67 5.81 -10.50 -5.22
C PHE A 67 7.01 -10.70 -6.17
N MET A 68 7.36 -9.69 -6.99
CA MET A 68 8.66 -9.66 -7.68
C MET A 68 9.82 -9.51 -6.70
N ASN A 69 9.56 -8.98 -5.49
CA ASN A 69 10.48 -9.05 -4.37
C ASN A 69 10.24 -10.38 -3.61
N PRO A 70 11.17 -11.35 -3.66
CA PRO A 70 10.99 -12.65 -3.01
C PRO A 70 10.88 -12.55 -1.48
N GLU A 71 11.32 -11.44 -0.88
CA GLU A 71 11.19 -11.24 0.57
C GLU A 71 9.72 -11.19 1.02
N LEU A 72 8.78 -10.74 0.18
CA LEU A 72 7.37 -10.71 0.54
C LEU A 72 6.85 -12.11 0.87
N GLU A 73 7.09 -13.06 -0.04
CA GLU A 73 6.62 -14.43 0.11
C GLU A 73 7.33 -15.15 1.26
N LEU A 74 8.64 -14.94 1.40
CA LEU A 74 9.41 -15.47 2.53
C LEU A 74 8.90 -14.95 3.87
N LYS A 75 8.68 -13.64 4.00
CA LYS A 75 8.18 -13.03 5.26
C LYS A 75 6.77 -13.46 5.58
N ALA A 76 5.90 -13.56 4.56
CA ALA A 76 4.54 -14.04 4.75
C ALA A 76 4.52 -15.49 5.25
N ALA A 77 5.37 -16.36 4.70
CA ALA A 77 5.52 -17.75 5.14
C ALA A 77 6.12 -17.85 6.56
N GLU A 78 7.20 -17.12 6.85
CA GLU A 78 7.87 -17.10 8.17
C GLU A 78 6.92 -16.69 9.30
N LEU A 79 6.06 -15.71 9.04
CA LEU A 79 5.07 -15.21 9.99
C LEU A 79 3.76 -16.00 9.96
N GLY A 80 3.61 -16.97 9.05
CA GLY A 80 2.38 -17.72 8.88
C GLY A 80 1.18 -16.83 8.55
N ILE A 81 1.37 -15.80 7.73
CA ILE A 81 0.29 -14.94 7.23
C ILE A 81 -0.54 -15.75 6.24
N ASP A 82 -1.86 -15.78 6.44
CA ASP A 82 -2.80 -16.52 5.60
C ASP A 82 -4.04 -15.69 5.22
N GLU A 83 -4.13 -14.47 5.73
CA GLU A 83 -5.22 -13.53 5.49
C GLU A 83 -4.72 -12.10 5.54
N VAL A 84 -5.13 -11.32 4.54
CA VAL A 84 -4.70 -9.94 4.34
C VAL A 84 -5.88 -8.99 4.21
N PHE A 85 -5.67 -7.77 4.70
CA PHE A 85 -6.61 -6.65 4.60
C PHE A 85 -5.91 -5.52 3.84
N VAL A 86 -6.25 -5.36 2.58
CA VAL A 86 -5.56 -4.49 1.62
C VAL A 86 -6.14 -3.08 1.66
N THR A 87 -5.23 -2.11 1.71
CA THR A 87 -5.48 -0.67 1.69
C THR A 87 -4.38 0.03 0.87
N GLY A 88 -4.59 1.29 0.50
CA GLY A 88 -3.59 2.11 -0.17
C GLY A 88 -3.99 2.47 -1.60
N LEU A 89 -3.01 2.52 -2.49
CA LEU A 89 -3.15 3.08 -3.84
C LEU A 89 -2.51 2.13 -4.85
N VAL A 90 -2.93 2.05 -6.11
CA VAL A 90 -4.15 2.61 -6.73
C VAL A 90 -5.07 1.46 -7.15
N GLU A 91 -6.39 1.64 -7.08
CA GLU A 91 -7.39 0.57 -7.25
C GLU A 91 -7.16 -0.32 -8.48
N GLU A 92 -7.05 0.27 -9.66
CA GLU A 92 -6.90 -0.40 -10.95
C GLU A 92 -5.44 -0.75 -11.32
N VAL A 93 -4.49 -0.48 -10.43
CA VAL A 93 -3.06 -0.73 -10.65
C VAL A 93 -2.51 -1.59 -9.52
N CYS A 94 -1.83 -0.99 -8.54
CA CYS A 94 -1.11 -1.73 -7.50
C CYS A 94 -2.06 -2.46 -6.54
N ILE A 95 -3.25 -1.93 -6.24
CA ILE A 95 -4.24 -2.66 -5.43
C ILE A 95 -4.69 -3.91 -6.18
N TYR A 96 -5.06 -3.79 -7.45
CA TYR A 96 -5.48 -4.92 -8.28
C TYR A 96 -4.38 -5.98 -8.40
N ILE A 97 -3.19 -5.61 -8.88
CA ILE A 97 -2.11 -6.57 -9.14
C ILE A 97 -1.64 -7.28 -7.87
N ASN A 98 -1.52 -6.57 -6.75
CA ASN A 98 -1.08 -7.19 -5.51
C ASN A 98 -2.18 -8.03 -4.87
N SER A 99 -3.43 -7.59 -4.92
CA SER A 99 -4.57 -8.39 -4.42
C SER A 99 -4.71 -9.69 -5.20
N LEU A 100 -4.55 -9.64 -6.53
CA LEU A 100 -4.50 -10.83 -7.36
C LEU A 100 -3.31 -11.73 -7.00
N GLY A 101 -2.11 -11.15 -6.81
CA GLY A 101 -0.93 -11.89 -6.39
C GLY A 101 -1.08 -12.60 -5.04
N PHE A 102 -1.82 -12.00 -4.09
CA PHE A 102 -2.20 -12.64 -2.83
C PHE A 102 -3.21 -13.79 -3.05
N LEU A 103 -4.26 -13.57 -3.86
CA LEU A 103 -5.25 -14.60 -4.19
C LEU A 103 -4.62 -15.82 -4.86
N GLU A 104 -3.75 -15.62 -5.85
CA GLU A 104 -3.03 -16.67 -6.57
C GLU A 104 -2.17 -17.55 -5.64
N ARG A 105 -1.68 -16.98 -4.54
CA ARG A 105 -0.90 -17.68 -3.50
C ARG A 105 -1.77 -18.25 -2.38
N GLY A 106 -3.09 -18.17 -2.51
CA GLY A 106 -4.05 -18.78 -1.58
C GLY A 106 -4.33 -17.97 -0.31
N PHE A 107 -3.94 -16.69 -0.25
CA PHE A 107 -4.28 -15.83 0.88
C PHE A 107 -5.77 -15.47 0.86
N ARG A 108 -6.42 -15.47 2.03
CA ARG A 108 -7.74 -14.85 2.17
C ARG A 108 -7.57 -13.34 2.02
N THR A 109 -8.04 -12.79 0.92
CA THR A 109 -7.78 -11.40 0.53
C THR A 109 -9.04 -10.56 0.73
N ASN A 110 -8.93 -9.54 1.58
CA ASN A 110 -10.01 -8.61 1.89
C ASN A 110 -9.59 -7.19 1.51
N ILE A 111 -10.41 -6.44 0.78
CA ILE A 111 -10.14 -5.04 0.40
C ILE A 111 -10.99 -4.15 1.31
N VAL A 112 -10.35 -3.22 2.03
CA VAL A 112 -11.04 -2.38 3.01
C VAL A 112 -11.66 -1.18 2.31
N LYS A 113 -12.99 -1.13 2.30
CA LYS A 113 -13.77 -0.09 1.63
C LYS A 113 -13.42 1.30 2.16
N GLY A 114 -13.27 2.24 1.23
CA GLY A 114 -12.95 3.64 1.53
C GLY A 114 -11.50 3.87 2.01
N CYS A 115 -10.65 2.85 1.99
CA CYS A 115 -9.20 2.95 2.24
C CYS A 115 -8.39 2.68 0.96
N THR A 116 -9.01 2.91 -0.20
CA THR A 116 -8.43 2.84 -1.54
C THR A 116 -8.89 4.03 -2.37
N ALA A 117 -8.15 4.36 -3.43
CA ALA A 117 -8.57 5.37 -4.40
C ALA A 117 -8.09 4.98 -5.81
N PRO A 118 -8.90 5.24 -6.86
CA PRO A 118 -8.54 5.02 -8.26
C PRO A 118 -7.86 6.26 -8.88
N PHE A 119 -7.24 6.11 -10.05
CA PHE A 119 -7.06 7.26 -10.96
C PHE A 119 -8.34 7.51 -11.76
N ASP A 120 -8.95 6.42 -12.21
CA ASP A 120 -10.19 6.41 -12.99
C ASP A 120 -11.25 5.55 -12.28
N GLU A 121 -12.35 6.18 -11.90
CA GLU A 121 -13.41 5.50 -11.14
C GLU A 121 -14.04 4.32 -11.88
N GLU A 122 -14.10 4.33 -13.21
CA GLU A 122 -14.63 3.23 -13.99
C GLU A 122 -13.68 2.04 -13.95
N LYS A 123 -12.39 2.28 -14.20
CA LYS A 123 -11.37 1.23 -14.11
C LYS A 123 -11.22 0.66 -12.71
N GLY A 124 -11.32 1.50 -11.68
CA GLY A 124 -11.32 1.04 -10.28
C GLY A 124 -12.49 0.10 -9.98
N ARG A 125 -13.70 0.42 -10.48
CA ARG A 125 -14.87 -0.46 -10.35
C ARG A 125 -14.69 -1.78 -11.10
N GLU A 126 -14.17 -1.74 -12.32
CA GLU A 126 -13.89 -2.94 -13.12
C GLU A 126 -12.88 -3.85 -12.40
N ALA A 127 -11.78 -3.27 -11.91
CA ALA A 127 -10.76 -3.99 -11.15
C ALA A 127 -11.34 -4.67 -9.90
N PHE A 128 -12.20 -3.98 -9.15
CA PHE A 128 -12.84 -4.57 -7.96
C PHE A 128 -13.89 -5.64 -8.30
N SER A 129 -14.59 -5.50 -9.43
CA SER A 129 -15.48 -6.55 -9.93
C SER A 129 -14.70 -7.83 -10.20
N GLU A 130 -13.58 -7.72 -10.93
CA GLU A 130 -12.73 -8.85 -11.26
C GLU A 130 -12.09 -9.49 -10.02
N LEU A 131 -11.52 -8.68 -9.11
CA LEU A 131 -10.97 -9.20 -7.85
C LEU A 131 -12.02 -9.97 -7.03
N THR A 132 -13.26 -9.49 -7.02
CA THR A 132 -14.37 -10.17 -6.33
C THR A 132 -14.70 -11.51 -7.00
N GLU A 133 -14.70 -11.58 -8.33
CA GLU A 133 -14.85 -12.83 -9.08
C GLU A 133 -13.71 -13.81 -8.80
N CYS A 134 -12.48 -13.31 -8.62
CA CYS A 134 -11.32 -14.09 -8.20
C CYS A 134 -11.32 -14.48 -6.71
N GLY A 135 -12.29 -14.00 -5.91
CA GLY A 135 -12.48 -14.40 -4.52
C GLY A 135 -12.04 -13.39 -3.46
N ALA A 136 -11.63 -12.17 -3.84
CA ALA A 136 -11.47 -11.09 -2.88
C ALA A 136 -12.82 -10.72 -2.24
N LYS A 137 -12.77 -10.21 -1.01
CA LYS A 137 -13.95 -9.70 -0.29
C LYS A 137 -13.83 -8.22 -0.01
N MET A 138 -14.87 -7.46 -0.34
CA MET A 138 -14.98 -6.06 0.07
C MET A 138 -15.49 -5.99 1.52
N VAL A 139 -14.70 -5.42 2.44
CA VAL A 139 -15.02 -5.35 3.87
C VAL A 139 -15.09 -3.92 4.37
N ASP A 140 -15.93 -3.66 5.38
CA ASP A 140 -16.09 -2.32 5.97
C ASP A 140 -15.03 -1.98 7.03
N ASP A 141 -14.40 -3.00 7.63
CA ASP A 141 -13.43 -2.85 8.72
C ASP A 141 -12.46 -4.04 8.74
N ILE A 142 -11.40 -3.92 9.52
CA ILE A 142 -10.43 -4.96 9.83
C ILE A 142 -10.73 -5.61 11.19
N PRO A 143 -10.31 -6.86 11.42
CA PRO A 143 -10.48 -7.51 12.72
C PRO A 143 -9.48 -6.99 13.76
N ASP A 144 -9.77 -7.22 15.03
CA ASP A 144 -8.92 -6.73 16.14
C ASP A 144 -7.64 -7.55 16.36
N ASP A 145 -7.53 -8.72 15.72
CA ASP A 145 -6.42 -9.67 15.87
C ASP A 145 -5.36 -9.58 14.75
N ILE A 146 -5.26 -8.44 14.05
CA ILE A 146 -4.12 -8.16 13.16
C ILE A 146 -2.81 -8.16 13.98
N LYS A 147 -1.79 -8.89 13.49
CA LYS A 147 -0.47 -8.99 14.13
C LYS A 147 0.68 -8.49 13.27
N VAL A 148 0.41 -8.21 12.00
CA VAL A 148 1.40 -7.74 11.04
C VAL A 148 0.86 -6.54 10.27
N ILE A 149 1.70 -5.53 10.08
CA ILE A 149 1.48 -4.48 9.09
C ILE A 149 2.56 -4.66 8.01
N LEU A 150 2.10 -4.86 6.77
CA LEU A 150 2.95 -4.95 5.58
C LEU A 150 2.84 -3.63 4.80
N LEU A 151 3.94 -2.92 4.69
CA LEU A 151 4.08 -1.77 3.78
C LEU A 151 4.67 -2.30 2.48
N LEU A 152 3.90 -2.25 1.39
CA LEU A 152 4.35 -2.58 0.04
C LEU A 152 4.46 -1.27 -0.72
N GLU A 153 5.67 -0.73 -0.81
CA GLU A 153 5.86 0.66 -1.27
C GLU A 153 6.90 0.73 -2.37
N ASP A 154 6.60 1.54 -3.37
CA ASP A 154 7.54 1.85 -4.44
C ASP A 154 8.85 2.45 -3.91
N GLU A 155 9.95 1.93 -4.43
CA GLU A 155 11.29 2.47 -4.27
C GLU A 155 12.08 2.19 -5.56
N HIS A 156 12.08 3.14 -6.49
CA HIS A 156 12.72 2.99 -7.79
C HIS A 156 14.15 3.53 -7.82
N ASN A 157 14.95 3.05 -8.76
CA ASN A 157 16.19 3.70 -9.19
C ASN A 157 16.16 3.91 -10.70
N GLU A 158 17.18 4.57 -11.25
CA GLU A 158 17.27 4.87 -12.68
C GLU A 158 17.26 3.63 -13.59
N ASN A 159 17.50 2.45 -13.04
CA ASN A 159 17.49 1.19 -13.76
C ASN A 159 16.17 0.41 -13.64
N SER A 160 15.21 0.87 -12.83
CA SER A 160 13.90 0.24 -12.72
C SER A 160 13.17 0.28 -14.07
N GLU A 161 12.61 -0.85 -14.51
CA GLU A 161 12.01 -0.97 -15.84
C GLU A 161 10.78 -0.05 -16.02
N GLU A 162 10.02 0.22 -14.95
CA GLU A 162 8.93 1.20 -14.98
C GLU A 162 9.41 2.61 -15.30
N ILE A 163 10.62 2.98 -14.85
CA ILE A 163 11.22 4.28 -15.14
C ILE A 163 11.83 4.30 -16.54
N LYS A 164 12.47 3.20 -16.96
CA LYS A 164 13.14 3.11 -18.27
C LYS A 164 12.17 2.99 -19.45
N SER A 165 11.04 2.32 -19.26
CA SER A 165 9.99 2.18 -20.29
C SER A 165 9.37 3.53 -20.65
N GLY A 166 9.35 4.47 -19.70
CA GLY A 166 8.66 5.76 -19.84
C GLY A 166 7.15 5.65 -19.63
N ASP A 167 6.65 4.48 -19.22
CA ASP A 167 5.23 4.28 -18.88
C ASP A 167 4.84 5.10 -17.64
N TRP A 168 5.79 5.30 -16.73
CA TRP A 168 5.66 6.14 -15.54
C TRP A 168 6.72 7.24 -15.50
N PRO A 169 6.38 8.43 -14.99
CA PRO A 169 7.40 9.43 -14.68
C PRO A 169 8.33 8.91 -13.56
N PRO A 170 9.57 9.42 -13.44
CA PRO A 170 10.38 9.19 -12.25
C PRO A 170 9.60 9.57 -10.99
N HIS A 171 9.41 8.61 -10.09
CA HIS A 171 8.63 8.74 -8.87
C HIS A 171 9.18 7.77 -7.83
N ASN A 172 8.93 8.04 -6.55
CA ASN A 172 9.39 7.22 -5.43
C ASN A 172 10.87 6.82 -5.54
N MET A 173 11.69 7.77 -5.97
CA MET A 173 13.10 7.49 -6.23
C MET A 173 13.81 7.18 -4.91
N LYS A 174 14.61 6.11 -4.90
CA LYS A 174 15.36 5.64 -3.75
C LYS A 174 16.18 6.75 -3.11
N GLY A 175 16.06 6.88 -1.80
CA GLY A 175 16.77 7.91 -1.03
C GLY A 175 16.20 9.31 -1.18
N THR A 176 15.09 9.50 -1.88
CA THR A 176 14.37 10.77 -1.93
C THR A 176 13.21 10.79 -0.94
N PRO A 177 12.77 11.99 -0.52
CA PRO A 177 11.54 12.14 0.27
C PRO A 177 10.30 11.55 -0.39
N GLY A 178 10.27 11.43 -1.72
CA GLY A 178 9.14 10.88 -2.47
C GLY A 178 8.80 9.45 -2.09
N ALA A 179 9.82 8.61 -1.94
CA ALA A 179 9.70 7.20 -1.55
C ALA A 179 9.33 6.99 -0.07
N MET A 180 9.31 8.04 0.74
CA MET A 180 8.96 7.90 2.15
C MET A 180 7.44 7.71 2.29
N THR A 181 7.03 6.78 3.16
CA THR A 181 5.65 6.70 3.63
C THR A 181 5.18 8.07 4.09
N VAL A 182 3.95 8.41 3.71
CA VAL A 182 3.31 9.68 4.04
C VAL A 182 3.39 9.96 5.54
N LYS A 183 3.69 11.21 5.89
CA LYS A 183 3.98 11.63 7.27
C LYS A 183 2.95 11.13 8.28
N THR A 184 1.65 11.30 8.00
CA THR A 184 0.58 10.88 8.91
C THR A 184 0.63 9.38 9.24
N ILE A 185 0.91 8.53 8.25
CA ILE A 185 1.03 7.07 8.46
C ILE A 185 2.34 6.74 9.17
N ARG A 186 3.44 7.38 8.78
CA ARG A 186 4.75 7.19 9.43
C ARG A 186 4.70 7.53 10.92
N ASP A 187 4.11 8.66 11.28
CA ASP A 187 4.01 9.12 12.66
C ASP A 187 3.26 8.09 13.52
N VAL A 188 2.10 7.58 13.08
CA VAL A 188 1.33 6.60 13.87
C VAL A 188 2.00 5.23 13.98
N LEU A 189 2.87 4.86 13.04
CA LEU A 189 3.67 3.63 13.12
C LEU A 189 4.84 3.78 14.10
N GLU A 190 5.45 4.96 14.15
CA GLU A 190 6.59 5.28 15.02
C GLU A 190 6.14 5.56 16.47
N GLU A 191 4.99 6.18 16.67
CA GLU A 191 4.51 6.61 17.98
C GLU A 191 4.17 5.45 18.93
N ARG A 192 4.05 4.19 18.46
CA ARG A 192 3.80 2.93 19.21
C ARG A 192 3.15 3.11 20.60
N LEU A 193 2.06 3.90 20.67
CA LEU A 193 1.39 4.32 21.91
C LEU A 193 0.84 3.15 22.73
#